data_AF-A0A9C7PK07-F1
#
_entry.id   AF-A0A9C7PK07-F1
#
_cell.length_a   1.000
_cell.length_b   1.000
_cell.length_c   1.000
_cell.angle_alpha   90.00
_cell.angle_beta   90.00
_cell.angle_gamma   90.00
#
_symmetry.space_group_name_H-M   'P 1'
#
loop_
_entity.id
_entity.type
_entity.pdbx_description
1 polymer ?
#
loop_
_entity_poly.entity_id
_entity_poly.type
_entity_poly.pdbx_seq_one_letter_code
_entity_poly.pdbx_strand_id
1 'polypeptide(L)'
;MNIFRVGGAVRDRLLGYPHHETDWVVVGSTPDEMIKNGFTQVGRDFPVFLHPESKEEYALARTERKSGPGYHGFVVHADPSVTLEEDLERRDLTINAMAIDEAGTVIDPYGGRSDLEAKTLRHVSPHFVEDPLRVLRTARFAARYHHLGFTIATETAALMAEIVDAGELPHLSTERIWVETEKALGERHPEIYWQVLADCGAVTVLLPELAVSHGISALSRAAPHTSRTDCRWAALLADLPEARAQEASERLKAPKAFSLLANRISGRTLQH
;
A
#
# COMPACT_ATOMS: atom_id res chain seq x y z
N MET A 1 -26.88 1.58 -12.65
CA MET A 1 -25.55 2.13 -12.34
C MET A 1 -25.62 3.08 -11.16
N ASN A 2 -24.99 2.74 -10.04
CA ASN A 2 -24.81 3.62 -8.88
C ASN A 2 -23.32 3.92 -8.71
N ILE A 3 -22.96 5.20 -8.58
CA ILE A 3 -21.56 5.65 -8.53
C ILE A 3 -21.24 6.14 -7.11
N PHE A 4 -20.13 5.64 -6.56
CA PHE A 4 -19.64 6.00 -5.25
C PHE A 4 -18.20 6.45 -5.32
N ARG A 5 -17.88 7.54 -4.62
CA ARG A 5 -16.48 7.90 -4.35
C ARG A 5 -15.97 7.02 -3.23
N VAL A 6 -14.79 6.43 -3.38
CA VAL A 6 -14.26 5.44 -2.42
C VAL A 6 -12.80 5.66 -2.08
N GLY A 7 -12.29 4.91 -1.10
CA GLY A 7 -10.86 4.76 -0.88
C GLY A 7 -10.17 5.99 -0.30
N GLY A 8 -8.96 6.26 -0.80
CA GLY A 8 -8.08 7.28 -0.24
C GLY A 8 -8.66 8.69 -0.28
N ALA A 9 -9.46 9.00 -1.31
CA ALA A 9 -10.11 10.30 -1.44
C ALA A 9 -11.14 10.56 -0.33
N VAL A 10 -11.92 9.54 0.06
CA VAL A 10 -12.89 9.64 1.16
C VAL A 10 -12.17 9.84 2.49
N ARG A 11 -11.18 8.99 2.78
CA ARG A 11 -10.34 9.09 3.98
C ARG A 11 -9.68 10.45 4.11
N ASP A 12 -8.95 10.88 3.07
CA ASP A 12 -8.16 12.10 3.11
C ASP A 12 -9.08 13.33 3.17
N ARG A 13 -10.25 13.32 2.52
CA ARG A 13 -11.28 14.35 2.69
C ARG A 13 -11.76 14.45 4.13
N LEU A 14 -12.09 13.33 4.78
CA LEU A 14 -12.56 13.31 6.17
C LEU A 14 -11.46 13.72 7.17
N LEU A 15 -10.21 13.40 6.86
CA LEU A 15 -9.03 13.78 7.66
C LEU A 15 -8.61 15.24 7.46
N GLY A 16 -9.15 15.93 6.44
CA GLY A 16 -8.67 17.25 6.03
C GLY A 16 -7.26 17.22 5.45
N TYR A 17 -6.85 16.08 4.88
CA TYR A 17 -5.52 15.85 4.32
C TYR A 17 -5.52 16.05 2.78
N PRO A 18 -4.43 16.56 2.19
CA PRO A 18 -4.35 16.72 0.74
C PRO A 18 -4.51 15.39 0.00
N HIS A 19 -5.36 15.37 -1.02
CA HIS A 19 -5.49 14.28 -1.98
C HIS A 19 -5.56 14.85 -3.40
N HIS A 20 -5.08 14.07 -4.37
CA HIS A 20 -4.98 14.50 -5.77
C HIS A 20 -5.73 13.57 -6.72
N GLU A 21 -6.06 12.36 -6.28
CA GLU A 21 -6.69 11.33 -7.08
C GLU A 21 -8.01 10.93 -6.42
N THR A 22 -9.03 10.72 -7.25
CA THR A 22 -10.36 10.28 -6.83
C THR A 22 -10.64 8.93 -7.47
N ASP A 23 -10.84 7.92 -6.63
CA ASP A 23 -11.27 6.60 -7.07
C ASP A 23 -12.78 6.50 -6.99
N TRP A 24 -13.38 5.94 -8.04
CA TRP A 24 -14.81 5.69 -8.12
C TRP A 24 -15.12 4.20 -8.22
N VAL A 25 -16.16 3.76 -7.52
CA VAL A 25 -16.74 2.43 -7.66
C VAL A 25 -18.13 2.53 -8.25
N VAL A 26 -18.42 1.63 -9.18
CA VAL A 26 -19.68 1.54 -9.88
C VAL A 26 -20.35 0.21 -9.52
N VAL A 27 -21.52 0.30 -8.89
CA VAL A 27 -22.34 -0.84 -8.45
C VAL A 27 -23.53 -1.02 -9.40
N GLY A 28 -23.92 -2.27 -9.65
CA GLY A 28 -25.10 -2.58 -10.47
C GLY A 28 -24.94 -2.14 -11.92
N SER A 29 -23.76 -2.39 -12.51
CA SER A 29 -23.48 -2.14 -13.93
C SER A 29 -22.60 -3.24 -14.52
N THR A 30 -22.54 -3.34 -15.85
CA THR A 30 -21.70 -4.29 -16.60
C THR A 30 -20.66 -3.55 -17.44
N PRO A 31 -19.57 -4.22 -17.88
CA PRO A 31 -18.62 -3.63 -18.82
C PRO A 31 -19.27 -3.06 -20.08
N ASP A 32 -20.25 -3.78 -20.65
CA ASP A 32 -20.98 -3.34 -21.85
C ASP A 32 -21.78 -2.06 -21.57
N GLU A 33 -22.40 -1.94 -20.40
CA GLU A 33 -23.13 -0.73 -20.00
C GLU A 33 -22.17 0.45 -19.78
N MET A 34 -20.99 0.22 -19.15
CA MET A 34 -19.95 1.24 -19.00
C MET A 34 -19.49 1.77 -20.37
N ILE A 35 -19.15 0.87 -21.31
CA ILE A 35 -18.71 1.23 -22.67
C ILE A 35 -19.82 1.98 -23.42
N LYS A 36 -21.08 1.53 -23.30
CA LYS A 36 -22.24 2.20 -23.90
C LYS A 36 -22.43 3.63 -23.37
N ASN A 37 -22.06 3.88 -22.12
CA ASN A 37 -22.06 5.21 -21.50
C ASN A 37 -20.79 6.04 -21.80
N GLY A 38 -19.92 5.58 -22.71
CA GLY A 38 -18.76 6.33 -23.19
C GLY A 38 -17.49 6.14 -22.36
N PHE A 39 -17.50 5.26 -21.36
CA PHE A 39 -16.31 4.94 -20.60
C PHE A 39 -15.31 4.12 -21.43
N THR A 40 -14.02 4.31 -21.17
CA THR A 40 -12.94 3.57 -21.86
C THR A 40 -12.29 2.59 -20.91
N GLN A 41 -12.36 1.28 -21.21
CA GLN A 41 -11.73 0.26 -20.38
C GLN A 41 -10.20 0.40 -20.36
N VAL A 42 -9.61 0.29 -19.17
CA VAL A 42 -8.15 0.28 -18.94
C VAL A 42 -7.74 -0.98 -18.19
N GLY A 43 -6.68 -1.62 -18.69
CA GLY A 43 -6.24 -2.92 -18.18
C GLY A 43 -7.08 -4.09 -18.71
N ARG A 44 -6.50 -5.29 -18.71
CA ARG A 44 -7.17 -6.51 -19.18
C ARG A 44 -7.81 -7.31 -18.05
N ASP A 45 -7.17 -7.32 -16.88
CA ASP A 45 -7.50 -8.26 -15.80
C ASP A 45 -8.48 -7.68 -14.77
N PHE A 46 -8.69 -6.36 -14.78
CA PHE A 46 -9.58 -5.67 -13.85
C PHE A 46 -10.57 -4.77 -14.61
N PRO A 47 -11.84 -4.72 -14.18
CA PRO A 47 -12.87 -3.91 -14.81
C PRO A 47 -12.76 -2.45 -14.37
N VAL A 48 -11.65 -1.80 -14.72
CA VAL A 48 -11.41 -0.36 -14.49
C VAL A 48 -11.63 0.39 -15.80
N PHE A 49 -12.27 1.55 -15.71
CA PHE A 49 -12.63 2.37 -16.86
C PHE A 49 -12.28 3.84 -16.61
N LEU A 50 -11.92 4.56 -17.66
CA LEU A 50 -11.74 6.01 -17.61
C LEU A 50 -13.04 6.72 -17.99
N HIS A 51 -13.42 7.71 -17.19
CA HIS A 51 -14.56 8.58 -17.48
C HIS A 51 -14.35 9.36 -18.79
N PRO A 52 -15.37 9.52 -19.65
CA PRO A 52 -15.23 10.15 -20.97
C PRO A 52 -14.66 11.58 -20.91
N GLU A 53 -15.06 12.36 -19.91
CA GLU A 53 -14.67 13.77 -19.77
C GLU A 53 -13.50 13.97 -18.80
N SER A 54 -13.70 13.68 -17.50
CA SER A 54 -12.69 13.88 -16.45
C SER A 54 -11.45 12.98 -16.57
N LYS A 55 -11.55 11.85 -17.27
CA LYS A 55 -10.50 10.80 -17.32
C LYS A 55 -10.15 10.18 -15.95
N GLU A 56 -10.99 10.37 -14.93
CA GLU A 56 -10.85 9.69 -13.64
C GLU A 56 -11.15 8.19 -13.77
N GLU A 57 -10.65 7.39 -12.82
CA GLU A 57 -10.78 5.94 -12.79
C GLU A 57 -12.08 5.49 -12.09
N TYR A 58 -12.85 4.64 -12.79
CA TYR A 58 -14.11 4.05 -12.35
C TYR A 58 -14.00 2.54 -12.42
N ALA A 59 -14.01 1.88 -11.27
CA ALA A 59 -13.96 0.42 -11.18
C ALA A 59 -15.36 -0.17 -10.96
N LEU A 60 -15.71 -1.25 -11.66
CA LEU A 60 -16.89 -2.02 -11.27
C LEU A 60 -16.66 -2.69 -9.91
N ALA A 61 -17.70 -2.69 -9.08
CA ALA A 61 -17.71 -3.42 -7.82
C ALA A 61 -17.39 -4.90 -8.04
N ARG A 62 -16.57 -5.46 -7.18
CA ARG A 62 -16.08 -6.84 -7.34
C ARG A 62 -15.77 -7.50 -6.01
N THR A 63 -15.85 -8.82 -6.02
CA THR A 63 -15.27 -9.67 -4.97
C THR A 63 -13.98 -10.30 -5.47
N GLU A 64 -13.09 -10.62 -4.54
CA GLU A 64 -11.81 -11.29 -4.79
C GLU A 64 -11.78 -12.56 -3.97
N ARG A 65 -11.52 -13.70 -4.62
CA ARG A 65 -11.37 -14.99 -3.92
C ARG A 65 -9.99 -15.57 -4.18
N LYS A 66 -9.23 -15.87 -3.12
CA LYS A 66 -7.94 -16.56 -3.25
C LYS A 66 -8.14 -17.95 -3.88
N SER A 67 -7.49 -18.19 -5.02
CA SER A 67 -7.47 -19.44 -5.80
C SER A 67 -6.08 -20.08 -5.87
N GLY A 68 -5.04 -19.38 -5.41
CA GLY A 68 -3.67 -19.90 -5.35
C GLY A 68 -2.70 -18.92 -4.69
N PRO A 69 -1.42 -19.28 -4.57
CA PRO A 69 -0.37 -18.36 -4.12
C PRO A 69 -0.03 -17.31 -5.19
N GLY A 70 0.34 -16.11 -4.76
CA GLY A 70 0.79 -15.02 -5.64
C GLY A 70 -0.32 -14.17 -6.27
N TYR A 71 0.07 -13.21 -7.11
CA TYR A 71 -0.82 -12.17 -7.66
C TYR A 71 -1.93 -12.70 -8.59
N HIS A 72 -1.65 -13.74 -9.38
CA HIS A 72 -2.68 -14.41 -10.20
C HIS A 72 -3.54 -15.40 -9.40
N GLY A 73 -3.29 -15.50 -8.09
CA GLY A 73 -4.02 -16.34 -7.17
C GLY A 73 -5.33 -15.74 -6.70
N PHE A 74 -5.91 -14.77 -7.40
CA PHE A 74 -7.24 -14.22 -7.10
C PHE A 74 -8.15 -14.37 -8.31
N VAL A 75 -9.33 -14.95 -8.09
CA VAL A 75 -10.42 -14.88 -9.05
C VAL A 75 -11.23 -13.64 -8.75
N VAL A 76 -11.26 -12.72 -9.71
CA VAL A 76 -12.05 -11.50 -9.66
C VAL A 76 -13.45 -11.81 -10.20
N HIS A 77 -14.46 -11.56 -9.37
CA HIS A 77 -15.85 -11.65 -9.78
C HIS A 77 -16.46 -10.25 -9.74
N ALA A 78 -16.65 -9.66 -10.91
CA ALA A 78 -17.33 -8.39 -11.09
C ALA A 78 -18.67 -8.64 -11.79
N ASP A 79 -19.72 -8.71 -10.98
CA ASP A 79 -21.09 -8.97 -11.41
C ASP A 79 -22.00 -7.83 -10.91
N PRO A 80 -23.06 -7.45 -11.63
CA PRO A 80 -24.00 -6.43 -11.19
C PRO A 80 -24.64 -6.70 -9.81
N SER A 81 -24.65 -7.94 -9.35
CA SER A 81 -25.14 -8.34 -8.02
C SER A 81 -24.17 -8.01 -6.88
N VAL A 82 -22.89 -7.73 -7.16
CA VAL A 82 -21.92 -7.35 -6.13
C VAL A 82 -22.31 -6.01 -5.52
N THR A 83 -22.48 -6.02 -4.21
CA THR A 83 -22.88 -4.85 -3.41
C THR A 83 -21.69 -3.93 -3.13
N LEU A 84 -21.98 -2.70 -2.70
CA LEU A 84 -20.95 -1.77 -2.25
C LEU A 84 -20.22 -2.33 -1.02
N GLU A 85 -20.98 -2.92 -0.10
CA GLU A 85 -20.49 -3.51 1.14
C GLU A 85 -19.47 -4.62 0.87
N GLU A 86 -19.72 -5.50 -0.10
CA GLU A 86 -18.79 -6.55 -0.53
C GLU A 86 -17.52 -5.98 -1.19
N ASP A 87 -17.62 -4.93 -2.01
CA ASP A 87 -16.41 -4.26 -2.56
C ASP A 87 -15.59 -3.56 -1.48
N LEU A 88 -16.25 -2.99 -0.46
CA LEU A 88 -15.56 -2.37 0.67
C LEU A 88 -14.91 -3.43 1.57
N GLU A 89 -15.49 -4.63 1.71
CA GLU A 89 -14.99 -5.73 2.55
C GLU A 89 -13.60 -6.23 2.13
N ARG A 90 -13.35 -6.29 0.82
CA ARG A 90 -12.09 -6.77 0.27
C ARG A 90 -10.92 -5.80 0.46
N ARG A 91 -11.15 -4.60 0.98
CA ARG A 91 -10.10 -3.57 1.14
C ARG A 91 -9.17 -3.90 2.30
N ASP A 92 -8.04 -3.20 2.33
CA ASP A 92 -6.98 -3.45 3.30
C ASP A 92 -7.35 -2.96 4.70
N LEU A 93 -7.64 -1.66 4.84
CA LEU A 93 -7.88 -0.99 6.11
C LEU A 93 -9.27 -0.36 6.17
N THR A 94 -9.89 -0.34 7.36
CA THR A 94 -11.23 0.25 7.61
C THR A 94 -11.30 1.70 7.14
N ILE A 95 -10.25 2.49 7.40
CA ILE A 95 -10.14 3.88 6.95
C ILE A 95 -10.19 4.04 5.42
N ASN A 96 -9.94 2.98 4.65
CA ASN A 96 -10.02 2.95 3.19
C ASN A 96 -11.31 2.30 2.68
N ALA A 97 -12.11 1.73 3.58
CA ALA A 97 -13.34 0.99 3.32
C ALA A 97 -14.60 1.84 3.60
N MET A 98 -14.53 3.11 3.20
CA MET A 98 -15.64 4.06 3.25
C MET A 98 -15.97 4.53 1.83
N ALA A 99 -17.23 4.92 1.64
CA ALA A 99 -17.74 5.46 0.40
C ALA A 99 -18.53 6.75 0.64
N ILE A 100 -18.64 7.58 -0.40
CA ILE A 100 -19.52 8.75 -0.43
C ILE A 100 -20.42 8.63 -1.66
N ASP A 101 -21.74 8.73 -1.45
CA ASP A 101 -22.73 8.73 -2.52
C ASP A 101 -22.82 10.11 -3.23
N GLU A 102 -23.64 10.19 -4.27
CA GLU A 102 -23.87 11.44 -5.03
C GLU A 102 -24.49 12.56 -4.17
N ALA A 103 -25.25 12.21 -3.13
CA ALA A 103 -25.82 13.17 -2.18
C ALA A 103 -24.81 13.68 -1.14
N GLY A 104 -23.60 13.11 -1.10
CA GLY A 104 -22.56 13.44 -0.14
C GLY A 104 -22.68 12.67 1.19
N THR A 105 -23.55 11.67 1.28
CA THR A 105 -23.69 10.81 2.46
C THR A 105 -22.49 9.87 2.54
N VAL A 106 -21.89 9.77 3.74
CA VAL A 106 -20.81 8.81 4.01
C VAL A 106 -21.44 7.46 4.34
N ILE A 107 -21.00 6.43 3.62
CA ILE A 107 -21.35 5.02 3.85
C ILE A 107 -20.11 4.35 4.44
N ASP A 108 -20.25 3.83 5.66
CA ASP A 108 -19.14 3.25 6.45
C ASP A 108 -19.61 1.98 7.19
N PRO A 109 -19.72 0.84 6.50
CA PRO A 109 -20.17 -0.41 7.11
C PRO A 109 -19.14 -1.06 8.05
N TYR A 110 -17.86 -0.66 7.97
CA TYR A 110 -16.75 -1.30 8.69
C TYR A 110 -16.11 -0.42 9.78
N GLY A 111 -16.70 0.74 10.08
CA GLY A 111 -16.25 1.61 11.17
C GLY A 111 -14.98 2.41 10.88
N GLY A 112 -14.66 2.65 9.61
CA GLY A 112 -13.52 3.43 9.16
C GLY A 112 -13.48 4.86 9.71
N ARG A 113 -14.64 5.49 9.96
CA ARG A 113 -14.71 6.82 10.57
C ARG A 113 -14.27 6.80 12.02
N SER A 114 -14.71 5.80 12.79
CA SER A 114 -14.30 5.64 14.19
C SER A 114 -12.79 5.40 14.29
N ASP A 115 -12.24 4.55 13.42
CA ASP A 115 -10.80 4.33 13.35
C ASP A 115 -10.01 5.55 12.87
N LEU A 116 -10.58 6.35 11.96
CA LEU A 116 -9.96 7.60 11.51
C LEU A 116 -9.88 8.63 12.66
N GLU A 117 -10.96 8.78 13.42
CA GLU A 117 -11.03 9.65 14.61
C GLU A 117 -10.07 9.16 15.70
N ALA A 118 -9.98 7.84 15.91
CA ALA A 118 -9.05 7.19 16.83
C ALA A 118 -7.62 7.07 16.29
N LYS A 119 -7.34 7.53 15.06
CA LYS A 119 -6.04 7.44 14.39
C LYS A 119 -5.48 6.01 14.37
N THR A 120 -6.33 5.04 14.06
CA THR A 120 -6.01 3.62 14.11
C THR A 120 -6.01 3.01 12.71
N LEU A 121 -4.96 2.26 12.38
CA LEU A 121 -4.88 1.45 11.16
C LEU A 121 -5.36 0.04 11.48
N ARG A 122 -6.62 -0.24 11.15
CA ARG A 122 -7.31 -1.52 11.42
C ARG A 122 -7.65 -2.23 10.12
N HIS A 123 -7.46 -3.55 10.06
CA HIS A 123 -7.89 -4.37 8.93
C HIS A 123 -9.43 -4.40 8.80
N VAL A 124 -9.94 -4.52 7.57
CA VAL A 124 -11.40 -4.52 7.33
C VAL A 124 -12.06 -5.83 7.76
N SER A 125 -11.49 -6.94 7.30
CA SER A 125 -12.13 -8.26 7.35
C SER A 125 -11.09 -9.37 7.55
N PRO A 126 -11.51 -10.59 7.91
CA PRO A 126 -10.63 -11.76 8.01
C PRO A 126 -9.86 -12.06 6.71
N HIS A 127 -10.32 -11.57 5.56
CA HIS A 127 -9.63 -11.68 4.27
C HIS A 127 -8.30 -10.92 4.21
N PHE A 128 -7.93 -10.18 5.26
CA PHE A 128 -6.62 -9.52 5.36
C PHE A 128 -5.43 -10.47 5.15
N VAL A 129 -5.51 -11.71 5.63
CA VAL A 129 -4.44 -12.70 5.48
C VAL A 129 -4.31 -13.26 4.05
N GLU A 130 -5.28 -12.99 3.17
CA GLU A 130 -5.28 -13.55 1.82
C GLU A 130 -4.26 -12.87 0.88
N ASP A 131 -4.01 -11.57 1.03
CA ASP A 131 -3.02 -10.81 0.25
C ASP A 131 -1.85 -10.34 1.12
N PRO A 132 -0.66 -10.98 1.02
CA PRO A 132 0.51 -10.61 1.81
C PRO A 132 1.01 -9.19 1.54
N LEU A 133 0.63 -8.57 0.41
CA LEU A 133 0.99 -7.18 0.13
C LEU A 133 0.38 -6.21 1.16
N ARG A 134 -0.70 -6.61 1.86
CA ARG A 134 -1.33 -5.79 2.90
C ARG A 134 -0.38 -5.50 4.07
N VAL A 135 0.62 -6.33 4.33
CA VAL A 135 1.69 -6.05 5.30
C VAL A 135 2.47 -4.80 4.90
N LEU A 136 2.95 -4.76 3.65
CA LEU A 136 3.72 -3.62 3.13
C LEU A 136 2.86 -2.36 3.01
N ARG A 137 1.61 -2.51 2.57
CA ARG A 137 0.68 -1.38 2.47
C ARG A 137 0.35 -0.78 3.82
N THR A 138 0.14 -1.60 4.85
CA THR A 138 -0.13 -1.15 6.22
C THR A 138 1.10 -0.42 6.78
N ALA A 139 2.31 -0.97 6.58
CA ALA A 139 3.55 -0.30 6.94
C ALA A 139 3.72 1.05 6.22
N ARG A 140 3.33 1.13 4.94
CA ARG A 140 3.38 2.39 4.17
C ARG A 140 2.38 3.41 4.73
N PHE A 141 1.17 2.99 5.08
CA PHE A 141 0.18 3.89 5.69
C PHE A 141 0.62 4.34 7.09
N ALA A 142 1.28 3.48 7.87
CA ALA A 142 1.90 3.87 9.13
C ALA A 142 2.94 4.97 8.90
N ALA A 143 3.83 4.82 7.92
CA ALA A 143 4.80 5.87 7.56
C ALA A 143 4.15 7.18 7.09
N ARG A 144 3.14 7.08 6.22
CA ARG A 144 2.40 8.24 5.69
C ARG A 144 1.74 9.04 6.80
N TYR A 145 1.05 8.37 7.72
CA TYR A 145 0.21 9.02 8.73
C TYR A 145 0.84 9.12 10.13
N HIS A 146 2.08 8.67 10.29
CA HIS A 146 2.80 8.74 11.57
C HIS A 146 2.77 10.14 12.19
N HIS A 147 3.03 11.17 11.40
CA HIS A 147 3.04 12.56 11.85
C HIS A 147 1.67 13.10 12.31
N LEU A 148 0.59 12.42 11.96
CA LEU A 148 -0.75 12.73 12.44
C LEU A 148 -1.10 11.96 13.72
N GLY A 149 -0.24 11.03 14.15
CA GLY A 149 -0.41 10.22 15.35
C GLY A 149 -1.10 8.87 15.09
N PHE A 150 -1.02 8.35 13.86
CA PHE A 150 -1.61 7.04 13.56
C PHE A 150 -0.79 5.88 14.13
N THR A 151 -1.49 4.86 14.63
CA THR A 151 -0.92 3.60 15.12
C THR A 151 -1.64 2.39 14.51
N ILE A 152 -0.95 1.26 14.39
CA ILE A 152 -1.55 0.01 13.91
C ILE A 152 -2.32 -0.64 15.06
N ALA A 153 -3.54 -1.10 14.79
CA ALA A 153 -4.34 -1.84 15.77
C ALA A 153 -3.63 -3.15 16.17
N THR A 154 -3.68 -3.55 17.44
CA THR A 154 -2.93 -4.72 17.96
C THR A 154 -3.30 -6.01 17.21
N GLU A 155 -4.58 -6.21 16.92
CA GLU A 155 -5.07 -7.35 16.13
C GLU A 155 -4.57 -7.31 14.68
N THR A 156 -4.43 -6.13 14.07
CA THR A 156 -3.87 -6.00 12.72
C THR A 156 -2.38 -6.33 12.71
N ALA A 157 -1.64 -5.86 13.72
CA ALA A 157 -0.22 -6.19 13.87
C ALA A 157 -0.02 -7.70 14.08
N ALA A 158 -0.90 -8.36 14.84
CA ALA A 158 -0.88 -9.82 14.99
C ALA A 158 -1.11 -10.55 13.66
N LEU A 159 -2.09 -10.14 12.85
CA LEU A 159 -2.31 -10.71 11.51
C LEU A 159 -1.13 -10.46 10.57
N MET A 160 -0.47 -9.30 10.68
CA MET A 160 0.74 -9.03 9.90
C MET A 160 1.87 -10.01 10.24
N ALA A 161 2.08 -10.31 11.52
CA ALA A 161 3.06 -11.32 11.95
C ALA A 161 2.66 -12.73 11.49
N GLU A 162 1.37 -13.09 11.56
CA GLU A 162 0.87 -14.38 11.07
C GLU A 162 1.16 -14.61 9.59
N ILE A 163 0.94 -13.60 8.73
CA ILE A 163 1.26 -13.66 7.30
C ILE A 163 2.76 -13.91 7.07
N VAL A 164 3.61 -13.28 7.88
CA VAL A 164 5.07 -13.44 7.80
C VAL A 164 5.47 -14.85 8.21
N ASP A 165 4.96 -15.34 9.34
CA ASP A 165 5.24 -16.67 9.89
C ASP A 165 4.73 -17.80 8.99
N ALA A 166 3.62 -17.57 8.28
CA ALA A 166 3.10 -18.48 7.26
C ALA A 166 4.01 -18.59 6.02
N GLY A 167 5.03 -17.74 5.89
CA GLY A 167 5.97 -17.78 4.77
C GLY A 167 5.37 -17.29 3.46
N GLU A 168 4.36 -16.41 3.51
CA GLU A 168 3.65 -15.95 2.32
C GLU A 168 4.40 -14.81 1.59
N LEU A 169 5.24 -14.04 2.29
CA LEU A 169 5.97 -12.89 1.71
C LEU A 169 6.89 -13.24 0.52
N PRO A 170 7.66 -14.34 0.51
CA PRO A 170 8.48 -14.74 -0.64
C PRO A 170 7.68 -15.02 -1.91
N HIS A 171 6.36 -15.23 -1.82
CA HIS A 171 5.49 -15.43 -2.98
C HIS A 171 5.03 -14.11 -3.63
N LEU A 172 5.31 -12.95 -3.01
CA LEU A 172 5.07 -11.66 -3.62
C LEU A 172 6.10 -11.38 -4.72
N SER A 173 5.64 -10.81 -5.83
CA SER A 173 6.56 -10.34 -6.86
C SER A 173 7.39 -9.16 -6.33
N THR A 174 8.68 -9.17 -6.66
CA THR A 174 9.62 -8.14 -6.26
C THR A 174 9.18 -6.75 -6.73
N GLU A 175 8.55 -6.66 -7.91
CA GLU A 175 8.02 -5.42 -8.46
C GLU A 175 6.93 -4.81 -7.56
N ARG A 176 6.03 -5.64 -7.00
CA ARG A 176 4.98 -5.16 -6.06
C ARG A 176 5.61 -4.70 -4.75
N ILE A 177 6.60 -5.44 -4.24
CA ILE A 177 7.37 -5.05 -3.05
C ILE A 177 8.05 -3.69 -3.26
N TRP A 178 8.69 -3.52 -4.41
CA TRP A 178 9.39 -2.29 -4.75
C TRP A 178 8.45 -1.09 -4.84
N VAL A 179 7.30 -1.23 -5.50
CA VAL A 179 6.32 -0.13 -5.62
C VAL A 179 5.87 0.38 -4.26
N GLU A 180 5.58 -0.51 -3.30
CA GLU A 180 5.21 -0.10 -1.95
C GLU A 180 6.41 0.52 -1.19
N THR A 181 7.61 -0.04 -1.38
CA THR A 181 8.85 0.47 -0.78
C THR A 181 9.22 1.86 -1.28
N GLU A 182 9.16 2.10 -2.60
CA GLU A 182 9.45 3.40 -3.21
C GLU A 182 8.45 4.47 -2.76
N LYS A 183 7.16 4.12 -2.69
CA LYS A 183 6.14 5.02 -2.13
C LYS A 183 6.44 5.36 -0.67
N ALA A 184 6.75 4.34 0.15
CA ALA A 184 7.10 4.54 1.56
C ALA A 184 8.35 5.42 1.73
N LEU A 185 9.38 5.23 0.89
CA LEU A 185 10.56 6.11 0.86
C LEU A 185 10.21 7.56 0.53
N GLY A 186 9.11 7.82 -0.18
CA GLY A 186 8.62 9.17 -0.48
C GLY A 186 7.86 9.83 0.67
N GLU A 187 7.44 9.08 1.69
CA GLU A 187 6.63 9.60 2.79
C GLU A 187 7.46 10.48 3.74
N ARG A 188 6.78 11.21 4.65
CA ARG A 188 7.46 12.09 5.61
C ARG A 188 8.33 11.33 6.61
N HIS A 189 7.89 10.14 7.01
CA HIS A 189 8.53 9.28 8.01
C HIS A 189 8.83 7.89 7.43
N PRO A 190 9.74 7.78 6.44
CA PRO A 190 10.01 6.52 5.75
C PRO A 190 10.65 5.46 6.67
N GLU A 191 11.28 5.86 7.77
CA GLU A 191 11.82 4.98 8.80
C GLU A 191 10.73 4.11 9.45
N ILE A 192 9.51 4.64 9.59
CA ILE A 192 8.39 3.94 10.23
C ILE A 192 7.95 2.73 9.40
N TYR A 193 8.04 2.81 8.07
CA TYR A 193 7.78 1.67 7.19
C TYR A 193 8.68 0.48 7.56
N TRP A 194 9.99 0.72 7.68
CA TRP A 194 10.95 -0.32 8.02
C TRP A 194 10.84 -0.78 9.48
N GLN A 195 10.53 0.13 10.41
CA GLN A 195 10.29 -0.24 11.81
C GLN A 195 9.09 -1.19 11.92
N VAL A 196 7.96 -0.87 11.28
CA VAL A 196 6.78 -1.75 11.28
C VAL A 196 7.09 -3.11 10.67
N LEU A 197 7.83 -3.14 9.54
CA LEU A 197 8.25 -4.40 8.93
C LEU A 197 9.23 -5.18 9.81
N ALA A 198 10.05 -4.51 10.63
CA ALA A 198 10.92 -5.17 11.59
C ALA A 198 10.11 -5.75 12.76
N ASP A 199 9.14 -5.00 13.27
CA ASP A 199 8.29 -5.39 14.40
C ASP A 199 7.44 -6.64 14.09
N CYS A 200 6.98 -6.81 12.84
CA CYS A 200 6.28 -8.03 12.41
C CYS A 200 7.20 -9.11 11.80
N GLY A 201 8.53 -8.92 11.83
CA GLY A 201 9.51 -9.89 11.32
C GLY A 201 9.74 -9.88 9.80
N ALA A 202 8.93 -9.15 9.02
CA ALA A 202 9.02 -9.06 7.57
C ALA A 202 10.39 -8.57 7.05
N VAL A 203 11.10 -7.72 7.79
CA VAL A 203 12.46 -7.26 7.40
C VAL A 203 13.41 -8.43 7.21
N THR A 204 13.34 -9.47 8.04
CA THR A 204 14.26 -10.62 7.94
C THR A 204 14.07 -11.41 6.65
N VAL A 205 12.87 -11.35 6.07
CA VAL A 205 12.52 -12.01 4.80
C VAL A 205 12.84 -11.12 3.61
N LEU A 206 12.49 -9.83 3.68
CA LEU A 206 12.57 -8.92 2.54
C LEU A 206 13.95 -8.28 2.37
N LEU A 207 14.58 -7.87 3.47
CA LEU A 207 15.83 -7.11 3.47
C LEU A 207 16.66 -7.42 4.74
N PRO A 208 17.14 -8.67 4.90
CA PRO A 208 17.79 -9.15 6.12
C PRO A 208 19.00 -8.32 6.56
N GLU A 209 19.66 -7.61 5.65
CA GLU A 209 20.79 -6.74 5.97
C GLU A 209 20.42 -5.65 6.97
N LEU A 210 19.16 -5.18 6.97
CA LEU A 210 18.71 -4.17 7.92
C LEU A 210 18.57 -4.70 9.35
N ALA A 211 18.43 -6.00 9.54
CA ALA A 211 18.33 -6.59 10.88
C ALA A 211 19.65 -6.47 11.67
N VAL A 212 20.76 -6.27 10.97
CA VAL A 212 22.11 -6.18 11.55
C VAL A 212 22.77 -4.83 11.29
N SER A 213 22.02 -3.84 10.81
CA SER A 213 22.52 -2.52 10.47
C SER A 213 21.77 -1.40 11.21
N HIS A 214 22.36 -0.22 11.21
CA HIS A 214 21.79 1.05 11.63
C HIS A 214 21.06 1.79 10.50
N GLY A 215 20.73 1.10 9.40
CA GLY A 215 20.13 1.66 8.20
C GLY A 215 18.84 2.44 8.44
N ILE A 216 17.94 1.91 9.28
CA ILE A 216 16.67 2.57 9.62
C ILE A 216 16.93 3.92 10.33
N SER A 217 17.92 3.95 11.23
CA SER A 217 18.32 5.17 11.93
C SER A 217 18.98 6.18 10.97
N ALA A 218 19.81 5.71 10.03
CA ALA A 218 20.42 6.55 9.00
C ALA A 218 19.36 7.17 8.07
N LEU A 219 18.37 6.38 7.65
CA LEU A 219 17.22 6.85 6.87
C LEU A 219 16.42 7.92 7.63
N SER A 220 16.12 7.69 8.91
CA SER A 220 15.42 8.66 9.77
C SER A 220 16.15 10.01 9.83
N ARG A 221 17.48 10.00 9.95
CA ARG A 221 18.30 11.23 9.92
C ARG A 221 18.31 11.90 8.55
N ALA A 222 18.32 11.14 7.47
CA ALA A 222 18.42 11.67 6.11
C ALA A 222 17.08 12.22 5.59
N ALA A 223 15.95 11.63 5.97
CA ALA A 223 14.64 11.92 5.40
C ALA A 223 14.21 13.41 5.48
N PRO A 224 14.47 14.16 6.57
CA PRO A 224 14.16 15.59 6.64
C PRO A 224 14.98 16.46 5.67
N HIS A 225 16.12 15.98 5.18
CA HIS A 225 17.06 16.77 4.38
C HIS A 225 16.96 16.53 2.87
N THR A 226 16.14 15.57 2.44
CA THR A 226 15.92 15.28 1.03
C THR A 226 14.57 14.62 0.80
N SER A 227 13.87 15.02 -0.26
CA SER A 227 12.66 14.34 -0.74
C SER A 227 12.96 13.26 -1.80
N ARG A 228 14.22 13.14 -2.21
CA ARG A 228 14.64 12.16 -3.22
C ARG A 228 14.65 10.75 -2.66
N THR A 229 13.80 9.89 -3.21
CA THR A 229 13.65 8.49 -2.81
C THR A 229 14.92 7.68 -3.02
N ASP A 230 15.68 7.96 -4.08
CA ASP A 230 16.97 7.31 -4.34
C ASP A 230 18.04 7.67 -3.30
N CYS A 231 18.10 8.93 -2.85
CA CYS A 231 18.97 9.35 -1.74
C CYS A 231 18.59 8.67 -0.42
N ARG A 232 17.28 8.53 -0.16
CA ARG A 232 16.76 7.87 1.05
C ARG A 232 17.05 6.36 1.05
N TRP A 233 16.87 5.70 -0.09
CA TRP A 233 17.28 4.30 -0.28
C TRP A 233 18.78 4.12 -0.06
N ALA A 234 19.60 5.01 -0.62
CA ALA A 234 21.03 4.95 -0.42
C ALA A 234 21.39 5.12 1.07
N ALA A 235 20.77 6.09 1.76
CA ALA A 235 21.00 6.32 3.19
C ALA A 235 20.65 5.10 4.06
N LEU A 236 19.59 4.37 3.70
CA LEU A 236 19.17 3.13 4.35
C LEU A 236 20.24 2.03 4.27
N LEU A 237 21.03 1.99 3.19
CA LEU A 237 22.06 0.97 2.96
C LEU A 237 23.49 1.46 3.25
N ALA A 238 23.66 2.73 3.65
CA ALA A 238 24.95 3.40 3.68
C ALA A 238 25.97 2.77 4.64
N ASP A 239 25.51 2.08 5.67
CA ASP A 239 26.36 1.39 6.66
C ASP A 239 26.74 -0.04 6.26
N LEU A 240 26.16 -0.56 5.18
CA LEU A 240 26.49 -1.87 4.65
C LEU A 240 27.78 -1.78 3.82
N PRO A 241 28.58 -2.87 3.76
CA PRO A 241 29.61 -3.01 2.73
C PRO A 241 29.00 -2.88 1.33
N GLU A 242 29.75 -2.30 0.39
CA GLU A 242 29.29 -2.07 -0.99
C GLU A 242 28.67 -3.32 -1.63
N ALA A 243 29.32 -4.48 -1.48
CA ALA A 243 28.81 -5.76 -2.01
C ALA A 243 27.44 -6.13 -1.42
N ARG A 244 27.21 -5.89 -0.12
CA ARG A 244 25.93 -6.17 0.54
C ARG A 244 24.84 -5.18 0.14
N ALA A 245 25.18 -3.91 -0.01
CA ALA A 245 24.24 -2.91 -0.51
C ALA A 245 23.81 -3.18 -1.96
N GLN A 246 24.73 -3.69 -2.78
CA GLN A 246 24.43 -4.15 -4.13
C GLN A 246 23.49 -5.36 -4.11
N GLU A 247 23.80 -6.42 -3.34
CA GLU A 247 22.94 -7.60 -3.18
C GLU A 247 21.53 -7.22 -2.72
N ALA A 248 21.41 -6.33 -1.74
CA ALA A 248 20.15 -5.80 -1.23
C ALA A 248 19.32 -5.08 -2.32
N SER A 249 19.98 -4.24 -3.12
CA SER A 249 19.35 -3.52 -4.22
C SER A 249 18.92 -4.45 -5.35
N GLU A 250 19.71 -5.48 -5.67
CA GLU A 250 19.37 -6.49 -6.67
C GLU A 250 18.20 -7.38 -6.21
N ARG A 251 18.17 -7.77 -4.93
CA ARG A 251 17.08 -8.57 -4.34
C ARG A 251 15.73 -7.90 -4.48
N LEU A 252 15.65 -6.60 -4.23
CA LEU A 252 14.41 -5.82 -4.38
C LEU A 252 14.22 -5.24 -5.78
N LYS A 253 15.07 -5.61 -6.75
CA LYS A 253 15.07 -5.07 -8.12
C LYS A 253 14.94 -3.54 -8.15
N ALA A 254 15.67 -2.87 -7.25
CA ALA A 254 15.69 -1.42 -7.19
C ALA A 254 16.12 -0.84 -8.56
N PRO A 255 15.49 0.23 -9.07
CA PRO A 255 15.87 0.86 -10.32
C PRO A 255 17.33 1.28 -10.31
N LYS A 256 17.97 1.27 -11.49
CA LYS A 256 19.41 1.52 -11.63
C LYS A 256 19.90 2.80 -10.93
N ALA A 257 19.11 3.87 -10.92
CA ALA A 257 19.45 5.11 -10.23
C ALA A 257 19.65 4.92 -8.72
N PHE A 258 18.79 4.10 -8.09
CA PHE A 258 18.83 3.78 -6.67
C PHE A 258 20.06 2.93 -6.35
N SER A 259 20.26 1.83 -7.08
CA SER A 259 21.37 0.90 -6.85
C SER A 259 22.74 1.57 -7.06
N LEU A 260 22.88 2.41 -8.09
CA LEU A 260 24.12 3.14 -8.34
C LEU A 260 24.47 4.11 -7.21
N LEU A 261 23.47 4.80 -6.65
CA LEU A 261 23.71 5.74 -5.56
C LEU A 261 24.02 5.00 -4.25
N ALA A 262 23.27 3.93 -3.94
CA ALA A 262 23.52 3.09 -2.78
C ALA A 262 24.95 2.55 -2.79
N ASN A 263 25.40 1.94 -3.89
CA ASN A 263 26.74 1.36 -3.98
C ASN A 263 27.85 2.41 -3.79
N ARG A 264 27.67 3.64 -4.31
CA ARG A 264 28.67 4.71 -4.20
C ARG A 264 28.90 5.22 -2.78
N ILE A 265 27.87 5.17 -1.93
CA ILE A 265 27.95 5.70 -0.57
C ILE A 265 28.14 4.60 0.48
N SER A 266 27.81 3.36 0.15
CA SER A 266 28.01 2.19 1.00
C SER A 266 29.49 1.92 1.24
N GLY A 267 29.83 1.36 2.41
CA GLY A 267 31.22 1.09 2.80
C GLY A 267 32.08 2.33 3.09
N ARG A 268 31.56 3.54 2.87
CA ARG A 268 32.19 4.76 3.37
C ARG A 268 31.81 4.91 4.83
N THR A 269 32.61 4.29 5.70
CA THR A 269 32.56 4.56 7.14
C THR A 269 32.58 6.09 7.30
N LEU A 270 31.46 6.69 7.71
CA LEU A 270 31.42 8.06 8.18
C LEU A 270 32.30 8.04 9.43
N GLN A 271 33.59 8.38 9.25
CA GLN A 271 34.49 8.63 10.36
C GLN A 271 33.89 9.80 11.13
N HIS A 272 33.26 9.47 12.26
CA HIS A 272 32.93 10.41 13.32
C HIS A 272 34.01 10.32 14.39
#